data_AF-A0A7W0SV53-F1
#
_entry.id   AF-A0A7W0SV53-F1
#
_cell.length_a   1.000
_cell.length_b   1.000
_cell.length_c   1.000
_cell.angle_alpha   90.00
_cell.angle_beta   90.00
_cell.angle_gamma   90.00
#
_symmetry.space_group_name_H-M   'P 1'
#
loop_
_entity.id
_entity.type
_entity.pdbx_description
1 polymer ?
#
loop_
_entity_poly.entity_id
_entity_poly.type
_entity_poly.pdbx_seq_one_letter_code
_entity_poly.pdbx_strand_id
1 'polypeptide(L)'
;MKRVPLLTGTRVVLATVDDDALVLAAPAPGEAVADVGAAVRDALRFPLAGEPLEALVRPGGRATIVVEPPALPLPGSVHDPRQAAIAATVDELDRVGVATERQTLLVAGGLARRPGQAVIESLVSPDFARRFRGRVEVHDAEAPDLVQVGTVATTPLRVNPTLVDTDVAVVVSAAETVLHGGPATLLAASGPETQRAAGADSLLETGSSSGWDLAVALEGALSRRVPLIGASLVLHHPRLSGALRGFPYDPEAVERIARSPLRPLFGALPGRLRARVLRSLPLELTASAAFAGRPSVAHAEALLRAIEARSTTLEEPLDAICIGVPRATPYLPRERPNPVLAAYLGLGLALRLWRDAFPLVDGASAILVHHFHRHFSHPTQQPYRPLFHPSLALSDPEQVKAAERSAAVDEQAVAAYREGRTCHPLLPFADWDACAPALRRLGAVMIAGCRDSVAARQLGFVPTHGIGAALAMARGRSERRPRIGILLSPPYFPLKVAT
;
A
#
# COMPACT_ATOMS: atom_id res chain seq x y z
N MET A 1 -23.74 23.76 -8.64
CA MET A 1 -22.64 23.39 -7.71
C MET A 1 -22.93 22.04 -7.08
N LYS A 2 -21.97 21.11 -7.15
CA LYS A 2 -22.07 19.75 -6.58
C LYS A 2 -21.41 19.70 -5.20
N ARG A 3 -21.91 18.85 -4.30
CA ARG A 3 -21.30 18.57 -2.99
C ARG A 3 -20.65 17.20 -2.99
N VAL A 4 -19.34 17.18 -2.83
CA VAL A 4 -18.54 15.96 -2.90
C VAL A 4 -17.96 15.63 -1.52
N PRO A 5 -18.24 14.45 -0.94
CA PRO A 5 -17.67 14.06 0.34
C PRO A 5 -16.21 13.66 0.18
N LEU A 6 -15.33 14.35 0.91
CA LEU A 6 -13.92 14.03 1.01
C LEU A 6 -13.56 13.70 2.45
N LEU A 7 -12.85 12.58 2.64
CA LEU A 7 -12.34 12.19 3.94
C LEU A 7 -11.07 12.99 4.26
N THR A 8 -11.07 13.66 5.42
CA THR A 8 -9.88 14.33 5.96
C THR A 8 -9.72 13.97 7.43
N GLY A 9 -8.68 13.18 7.72
CA GLY A 9 -8.46 12.67 9.06
C GLY A 9 -9.67 11.86 9.58
N THR A 10 -10.34 12.35 10.62
CA THR A 10 -11.54 11.70 11.21
C THR A 10 -12.86 12.33 10.78
N ARG A 11 -12.85 13.23 9.79
CA ARG A 11 -14.01 14.02 9.38
C ARG A 11 -14.30 13.80 7.90
N VAL A 12 -15.57 13.84 7.55
CA VAL A 12 -16.02 14.00 6.17
C VAL A 12 -16.25 15.49 5.94
N VAL A 13 -15.54 16.07 4.98
CA VAL A 13 -15.75 17.44 4.51
C VAL A 13 -16.53 17.37 3.21
N LEU A 14 -17.62 18.11 3.13
CA LEU A 14 -18.36 18.28 1.87
C LEU A 14 -17.70 19.43 1.11
N ALA A 15 -16.94 19.10 0.08
CA ALA A 15 -16.38 20.08 -0.84
C ALA A 15 -17.49 20.55 -1.78
N THR A 16 -17.75 21.86 -1.80
CA THR A 16 -18.57 22.47 -2.85
C THR A 16 -17.70 22.68 -4.08
N VAL A 17 -18.05 22.02 -5.17
CA VAL A 17 -17.32 22.09 -6.44
C VAL A 17 -18.26 22.56 -7.55
N ASP A 18 -17.69 23.09 -8.61
CA ASP A 18 -18.45 23.53 -9.77
C ASP A 18 -19.04 22.32 -10.50
N ASP A 19 -20.08 22.54 -11.32
CA ASP A 19 -20.81 21.43 -11.94
C ASP A 19 -19.99 20.68 -13.00
N ASP A 20 -18.95 21.32 -13.54
CA ASP A 20 -17.98 20.78 -14.50
C ASP A 20 -16.79 20.05 -13.85
N ALA A 21 -16.67 20.07 -12.51
CA ALA A 21 -15.63 19.29 -11.84
C ALA A 21 -15.90 17.77 -12.02
N LEU A 22 -14.86 17.03 -12.36
CA LEU A 22 -14.92 15.59 -12.60
C LEU A 22 -14.82 14.85 -11.26
N VAL A 23 -15.86 14.14 -10.85
CA VAL A 23 -15.81 13.28 -9.66
C VAL A 23 -15.28 11.92 -10.07
N LEU A 24 -14.06 11.60 -9.65
CA LEU A 24 -13.41 10.33 -9.93
C LEU A 24 -13.75 9.34 -8.83
N ALA A 25 -14.30 8.19 -9.20
CA ALA A 25 -14.86 7.22 -8.28
C ALA A 25 -14.52 5.79 -8.72
N ALA A 26 -14.02 4.96 -7.78
CA ALA A 26 -13.84 3.55 -8.03
C ALA A 26 -15.15 2.88 -8.51
N PRO A 27 -15.09 2.00 -9.52
CA PRO A 27 -16.25 1.24 -9.98
C PRO A 27 -16.79 0.35 -8.86
N ALA A 28 -18.06 -0.05 -8.98
CA ALA A 28 -18.65 -1.02 -8.07
C ALA A 28 -17.89 -2.36 -8.15
N PRO A 29 -17.65 -3.06 -7.04
CA PRO A 29 -17.07 -4.40 -7.07
C PRO A 29 -17.88 -5.34 -7.97
N GLY A 30 -17.17 -6.16 -8.74
CA GLY A 30 -17.78 -7.18 -9.60
C GLY A 30 -18.19 -8.43 -8.82
N GLU A 31 -18.38 -9.53 -9.54
CA GLU A 31 -18.66 -10.84 -8.95
C GLU A 31 -17.46 -11.34 -8.12
N ALA A 32 -17.75 -11.83 -6.92
CA ALA A 32 -16.76 -12.36 -6.00
C ALA A 32 -16.70 -13.89 -6.09
N VAL A 33 -15.50 -14.45 -5.86
CA VAL A 33 -15.35 -15.89 -5.65
C VAL A 33 -16.07 -16.28 -4.37
N ALA A 34 -16.91 -17.32 -4.45
CA ALA A 34 -17.67 -17.83 -3.31
C ALA A 34 -16.75 -18.45 -2.22
N ASP A 35 -15.72 -19.18 -2.63
CA ASP A 35 -14.71 -19.76 -1.74
C ASP A 35 -13.29 -19.43 -2.25
N VAL A 36 -12.66 -18.44 -1.59
CA VAL A 36 -11.28 -18.02 -1.88
C VAL A 36 -10.30 -19.17 -1.69
N GLY A 37 -10.51 -20.02 -0.68
CA GLY A 37 -9.64 -21.15 -0.42
C GLY A 37 -9.69 -22.20 -1.53
N ALA A 38 -10.88 -22.48 -2.07
CA ALA A 38 -11.04 -23.35 -3.23
C ALA A 38 -10.33 -22.79 -4.46
N ALA A 39 -10.52 -21.50 -4.77
CA ALA A 39 -9.84 -20.86 -5.89
C ALA A 39 -8.31 -20.90 -5.76
N VAL A 40 -7.76 -20.75 -4.55
CA VAL A 40 -6.31 -20.86 -4.31
C VAL A 40 -5.80 -22.29 -4.50
N ARG A 41 -6.52 -23.30 -4.01
CA ARG A 41 -6.16 -24.71 -4.23
C ARG A 41 -6.17 -25.06 -5.72
N ASP A 42 -7.21 -24.65 -6.44
CA ASP A 42 -7.32 -24.89 -7.87
C ASP A 42 -6.19 -24.19 -8.64
N ALA A 43 -5.87 -22.94 -8.28
CA ALA A 43 -4.77 -22.21 -8.89
C ALA A 43 -3.41 -22.91 -8.65
N LEU A 44 -3.12 -23.36 -7.43
CA LEU A 44 -1.86 -24.08 -7.11
C LEU A 44 -1.76 -25.44 -7.81
N ARG A 45 -2.90 -26.08 -8.10
CA ARG A 45 -2.98 -27.33 -8.86
C ARG A 45 -2.86 -27.11 -10.37
N PHE A 46 -3.32 -25.98 -10.88
CA PHE A 46 -3.30 -25.62 -12.30
C PHE A 46 -2.66 -24.23 -12.50
N PRO A 47 -1.34 -24.11 -12.26
CA PRO A 47 -0.67 -22.81 -12.37
C PRO A 47 -0.66 -22.31 -13.81
N LEU A 48 -0.69 -20.97 -13.97
CA LEU A 48 -0.56 -20.30 -15.26
C LEU A 48 0.78 -20.60 -15.95
N ALA A 49 1.82 -20.82 -15.16
CA ALA A 49 3.16 -21.17 -15.62
C ALA A 49 3.94 -21.92 -14.55
N GLY A 50 4.76 -22.89 -14.99
CA GLY A 50 5.56 -23.74 -14.11
C GLY A 50 4.84 -25.04 -13.73
N GLU A 51 5.50 -25.84 -12.90
CA GLU A 51 4.93 -27.09 -12.38
C GLU A 51 3.94 -26.84 -11.24
N PRO A 52 2.92 -27.69 -11.06
CA PRO A 52 1.98 -27.58 -9.95
C PRO A 52 2.66 -27.83 -8.61
N LEU A 53 2.06 -27.34 -7.52
CA LEU A 53 2.64 -27.46 -6.17
C LEU A 53 3.02 -28.90 -5.80
N GLU A 54 2.19 -29.87 -6.16
CA GLU A 54 2.40 -31.30 -5.89
C GLU A 54 3.69 -31.85 -6.55
N ALA A 55 4.07 -31.34 -7.71
CA ALA A 55 5.30 -31.73 -8.40
C ALA A 55 6.56 -31.05 -7.82
N LEU A 56 6.40 -29.86 -7.26
CA LEU A 56 7.49 -29.10 -6.64
C LEU A 56 7.83 -29.61 -5.22
N VAL A 57 6.86 -30.20 -4.54
CA VAL A 57 6.99 -30.64 -3.15
C VAL A 57 7.71 -31.99 -3.06
N ARG A 58 8.63 -32.07 -2.11
CA ARG A 58 9.20 -33.34 -1.62
C ARG A 58 8.41 -33.79 -0.39
N PRO A 59 7.72 -34.95 -0.41
CA PRO A 59 7.03 -35.47 0.77
C PRO A 59 7.98 -35.56 1.99
N GLY A 60 7.51 -35.06 3.12
CA GLY A 60 8.30 -34.95 4.35
C GLY A 60 9.30 -33.79 4.38
N GLY A 61 9.41 -32.98 3.32
CA GLY A 61 10.28 -31.81 3.25
C GLY A 61 9.82 -30.63 4.11
N ARG A 62 10.44 -29.48 3.92
CA ARG A 62 10.09 -28.19 4.55
C ARG A 62 9.51 -27.23 3.52
N ALA A 63 8.55 -26.42 3.96
CA ALA A 63 7.98 -25.36 3.12
C ALA A 63 8.06 -24.01 3.84
N THR A 64 8.41 -22.96 3.08
CA THR A 64 8.36 -21.58 3.57
C THR A 64 7.27 -20.82 2.82
N ILE A 65 6.28 -20.32 3.54
CA ILE A 65 5.16 -19.55 3.02
C ILE A 65 5.43 -18.07 3.30
N VAL A 66 5.66 -17.28 2.26
CA VAL A 66 5.97 -15.85 2.41
C VAL A 66 4.72 -15.01 2.21
N VAL A 67 4.45 -14.15 3.19
CA VAL A 67 3.28 -13.25 3.20
C VAL A 67 3.70 -11.85 3.61
N GLU A 68 2.95 -10.86 3.15
CA GLU A 68 3.11 -9.47 3.61
C GLU A 68 2.05 -9.12 4.65
N PRO A 69 2.37 -8.24 5.62
CA PRO A 69 1.34 -7.55 6.36
C PRO A 69 0.40 -6.79 5.40
N PRO A 70 -0.94 -6.81 5.61
CA PRO A 70 -1.91 -6.26 4.66
C PRO A 70 -1.90 -4.73 4.61
N ALA A 71 -0.88 -4.15 3.96
CA ALA A 71 -0.67 -2.71 3.82
C ALA A 71 -1.65 -2.05 2.84
N LEU A 72 -2.04 -2.79 1.80
CA LEU A 72 -3.05 -2.41 0.81
C LEU A 72 -4.13 -3.53 0.70
N PRO A 73 -5.37 -3.19 0.32
CA PRO A 73 -5.87 -1.85 0.03
C PRO A 73 -6.03 -0.98 1.29
N LEU A 74 -6.36 0.30 1.07
CA LEU A 74 -6.58 1.31 2.11
C LEU A 74 -8.02 1.85 1.98
N PRO A 75 -8.89 1.72 2.98
CA PRO A 75 -8.70 0.97 4.23
C PRO A 75 -8.66 -0.55 4.01
N GLY A 76 -8.09 -1.30 4.95
CA GLY A 76 -8.19 -2.77 4.97
C GLY A 76 -9.50 -3.27 5.57
N SER A 77 -9.70 -4.59 5.59
CA SER A 77 -10.82 -5.25 6.29
C SER A 77 -10.31 -6.19 7.40
N VAL A 78 -11.18 -6.46 8.37
CA VAL A 78 -10.95 -7.51 9.39
C VAL A 78 -11.06 -8.90 8.77
N HIS A 79 -12.01 -9.08 7.83
CA HIS A 79 -12.20 -10.31 7.08
C HIS A 79 -11.50 -10.14 5.73
N ASP A 80 -10.19 -10.39 5.74
CA ASP A 80 -9.35 -10.24 4.55
C ASP A 80 -9.29 -11.55 3.77
N PRO A 81 -9.58 -11.57 2.45
CA PRO A 81 -9.46 -12.77 1.62
C PRO A 81 -8.09 -13.46 1.70
N ARG A 82 -7.01 -12.72 2.01
CA ARG A 82 -5.68 -13.29 2.20
C ARG A 82 -5.62 -14.29 3.37
N GLN A 83 -6.44 -14.14 4.40
CA GLN A 83 -6.51 -15.10 5.51
C GLN A 83 -6.92 -16.49 5.02
N ALA A 84 -7.93 -16.55 4.14
CA ALA A 84 -8.40 -17.79 3.54
C ALA A 84 -7.36 -18.37 2.57
N ALA A 85 -6.67 -17.53 1.81
CA ALA A 85 -5.60 -17.95 0.92
C ALA A 85 -4.43 -18.59 1.68
N ILE A 86 -3.97 -17.98 2.77
CA ILE A 86 -2.91 -18.52 3.62
C ILE A 86 -3.32 -19.88 4.18
N ALA A 87 -4.54 -19.98 4.73
CA ALA A 87 -5.05 -21.24 5.25
C ALA A 87 -5.11 -22.34 4.18
N ALA A 88 -5.59 -22.01 2.98
CA ALA A 88 -5.68 -22.95 1.87
C ALA A 88 -4.31 -23.41 1.36
N THR A 89 -3.31 -22.52 1.32
CA THR A 89 -1.94 -22.89 0.95
C THR A 89 -1.31 -23.85 1.96
N VAL A 90 -1.52 -23.61 3.26
CA VAL A 90 -1.03 -24.48 4.34
C VAL A 90 -1.66 -25.87 4.26
N ASP A 91 -2.98 -25.91 4.04
CA ASP A 91 -3.72 -27.17 3.91
C ASP A 91 -3.30 -27.95 2.66
N GLU A 92 -3.03 -27.25 1.55
CA GLU A 92 -2.56 -27.88 0.33
C GLU A 92 -1.15 -28.46 0.48
N LEU A 93 -0.24 -27.73 1.14
CA LEU A 93 1.10 -28.23 1.48
C LEU A 93 1.03 -29.49 2.37
N ASP A 94 0.16 -29.50 3.37
CA ASP A 94 -0.07 -30.66 4.24
C ASP A 94 -0.60 -31.85 3.43
N ARG A 95 -1.58 -31.62 2.56
CA ARG A 95 -2.15 -32.62 1.63
C ARG A 95 -1.10 -33.26 0.74
N VAL A 96 -0.15 -32.47 0.21
CA VAL A 96 0.92 -32.98 -0.68
C VAL A 96 2.16 -33.50 0.07
N GLY A 97 2.09 -33.57 1.42
CA GLY A 97 3.06 -34.30 2.24
C GLY A 97 4.03 -33.44 3.04
N VAL A 98 3.86 -32.11 3.10
CA VAL A 98 4.61 -31.24 4.02
C VAL A 98 3.77 -30.96 5.25
N ALA A 99 3.96 -31.80 6.27
CA ALA A 99 3.27 -31.67 7.56
C ALA A 99 3.36 -30.23 8.09
N THR A 100 2.27 -29.74 8.68
CA THR A 100 2.17 -28.35 9.18
C THR A 100 3.35 -27.95 10.10
N GLU A 101 3.89 -28.86 10.91
CA GLU A 101 5.06 -28.63 11.80
C GLU A 101 6.36 -28.32 11.03
N ARG A 102 6.44 -28.68 9.75
CA ARG A 102 7.57 -28.41 8.85
C ARG A 102 7.35 -27.20 7.95
N GLN A 103 6.26 -26.47 8.17
CA GLN A 103 5.95 -25.24 7.47
C GLN A 103 6.40 -24.02 8.28
N THR A 104 6.98 -23.03 7.60
CA THR A 104 7.31 -21.72 8.17
C THR A 104 6.48 -20.64 7.49
N LEU A 105 5.67 -19.90 8.24
CA LEU A 105 5.02 -18.68 7.78
C LEU A 105 5.96 -17.49 8.00
N LEU A 106 6.61 -17.03 6.93
CA LEU A 106 7.52 -15.88 6.93
C LEU A 106 6.74 -14.60 6.63
N VAL A 107 6.64 -13.71 7.61
CA VAL A 107 6.01 -12.39 7.48
C VAL A 107 7.04 -11.36 7.03
N ALA A 108 6.95 -10.98 5.76
CA ALA A 108 7.83 -10.03 5.07
C ALA A 108 7.29 -8.60 5.21
N GLY A 109 7.76 -7.87 6.23
CA GLY A 109 7.34 -6.48 6.51
C GLY A 109 8.21 -5.41 5.86
N GLY A 110 9.35 -5.80 5.30
CA GLY A 110 10.30 -4.88 4.72
C GLY A 110 10.80 -3.79 5.68
N LEU A 111 10.94 -2.56 5.20
CA LEU A 111 11.33 -1.38 5.99
C LEU A 111 10.24 -0.89 6.95
N ALA A 112 9.01 -1.42 6.86
CA ALA A 112 7.94 -1.10 7.81
C ALA A 112 8.27 -1.64 9.21
N ARG A 113 7.64 -1.08 10.24
CA ARG A 113 7.81 -1.60 11.61
C ARG A 113 7.54 -3.11 11.64
N ARG A 114 8.47 -3.89 12.19
CA ARG A 114 8.30 -5.34 12.35
C ARG A 114 6.96 -5.63 13.06
N PRO A 115 6.07 -6.45 12.46
CA PRO A 115 4.78 -6.81 13.03
C PRO A 115 4.90 -7.36 14.45
N GLY A 116 4.14 -6.77 15.38
CA GLY A 116 3.92 -7.36 16.71
C GLY A 116 2.81 -8.41 16.68
N GLN A 117 2.62 -9.08 17.82
CA GLN A 117 1.65 -10.19 17.98
C GLN A 117 0.26 -9.90 17.41
N ALA A 118 -0.34 -8.75 17.73
CA ALA A 118 -1.68 -8.40 17.26
C ALA A 118 -1.78 -8.25 15.73
N VAL A 119 -0.69 -7.83 15.06
CA VAL A 119 -0.65 -7.77 13.59
C VAL A 119 -0.50 -9.18 13.02
N ILE A 120 0.35 -10.01 13.61
CA ILE A 120 0.53 -11.42 13.20
C ILE A 120 -0.78 -12.19 13.31
N GLU A 121 -1.50 -12.06 14.43
CA GLU A 121 -2.81 -12.69 14.64
C GLU A 121 -3.87 -12.21 13.65
N SER A 122 -3.74 -11.00 13.10
CA SER A 122 -4.66 -10.46 12.09
C SER A 122 -4.40 -10.97 10.66
N LEU A 123 -3.25 -11.61 10.41
CA LEU A 123 -2.90 -12.17 9.09
C LEU A 123 -3.70 -13.42 8.76
N VAL A 124 -4.27 -14.08 9.78
CA VAL A 124 -4.96 -15.35 9.65
C VAL A 124 -6.27 -15.32 10.44
N SER A 125 -7.19 -16.23 10.14
CA SER A 125 -8.40 -16.37 10.94
C SER A 125 -8.07 -16.93 12.34
N PRO A 126 -8.85 -16.60 13.39
CA PRO A 126 -8.65 -17.17 14.73
C PRO A 126 -8.69 -18.70 14.74
N ASP A 127 -9.51 -19.30 13.87
CA ASP A 127 -9.66 -20.74 13.73
C ASP A 127 -8.39 -21.38 13.14
N PHE A 128 -7.83 -20.75 12.10
CA PHE A 128 -6.55 -21.16 11.53
C PHE A 128 -5.41 -21.03 12.56
N ALA A 129 -5.34 -19.91 13.27
CA ALA A 129 -4.31 -19.68 14.29
C ALA A 129 -4.28 -20.78 15.36
N ARG A 130 -5.44 -21.29 15.77
CA ARG A 130 -5.54 -22.37 16.78
C ARG A 130 -5.06 -23.72 16.28
N ARG A 131 -5.11 -23.99 14.97
CA ARG A 131 -4.72 -25.29 14.38
C ARG A 131 -3.35 -25.30 13.76
N PHE A 132 -2.79 -24.15 13.38
CA PHE A 132 -1.44 -24.08 12.82
C PHE A 132 -0.40 -24.55 13.86
N ARG A 133 0.51 -25.44 13.45
CA ARG A 133 1.58 -26.02 14.28
C ARG A 133 2.98 -25.69 13.77
N GLY A 134 3.07 -24.99 12.65
CA GLY A 134 4.33 -24.58 12.06
C GLY A 134 4.96 -23.39 12.79
N ARG A 135 6.10 -22.94 12.26
CA ARG A 135 6.81 -21.78 12.77
C ARG A 135 6.26 -20.50 12.14
N VAL A 136 6.11 -19.44 12.93
CA VAL A 136 5.87 -18.08 12.41
C VAL A 136 7.15 -17.28 12.63
N GLU A 137 7.68 -16.70 11.55
CA GLU A 137 8.87 -15.85 11.60
C GLU A 137 8.55 -14.47 11.04
N VAL A 138 9.00 -13.42 11.71
CA VAL A 138 8.91 -12.05 11.22
C VAL A 138 10.27 -11.64 10.68
N HIS A 139 10.33 -11.30 9.39
CA HIS A 139 11.56 -10.88 8.74
C HIS A 139 12.21 -9.69 9.46
N ASP A 140 13.54 -9.72 9.57
CA ASP A 140 14.38 -8.61 9.99
C ASP A 140 15.30 -8.26 8.80
N ALA A 141 15.06 -7.09 8.20
CA ALA A 141 15.87 -6.60 7.08
C ALA A 141 17.34 -6.38 7.46
N GLU A 142 17.63 -6.14 8.74
CA GLU A 142 18.97 -5.86 9.27
C GLU A 142 19.59 -7.10 9.93
N ALA A 143 19.07 -8.29 9.63
CA ALA A 143 19.61 -9.54 10.16
C ALA A 143 21.04 -9.77 9.63
N PRO A 144 22.01 -10.12 10.50
CA PRO A 144 23.40 -10.31 10.08
C PRO A 144 23.61 -11.59 9.24
N ASP A 145 22.65 -12.52 9.28
CA ASP A 145 22.69 -13.81 8.62
C ASP A 145 21.93 -13.84 7.28
N LEU A 146 21.49 -12.68 6.75
CA LEU A 146 20.86 -12.64 5.42
C LEU A 146 21.78 -13.23 4.35
N VAL A 147 21.22 -14.14 3.54
CA VAL A 147 21.97 -14.90 2.55
C VAL A 147 21.96 -14.16 1.21
N GLN A 148 23.14 -13.85 0.69
CA GLN A 148 23.27 -13.28 -0.65
C GLN A 148 22.99 -14.33 -1.72
N VAL A 149 22.00 -14.06 -2.58
CA VAL A 149 21.58 -14.92 -3.69
C VAL A 149 22.00 -14.38 -5.06
N GLY A 150 22.37 -13.10 -5.13
CA GLY A 150 22.83 -12.45 -6.35
C GLY A 150 23.16 -10.97 -6.13
N THR A 151 23.33 -10.25 -7.24
CA THR A 151 23.58 -8.80 -7.28
C THR A 151 22.95 -8.25 -8.55
N VAL A 152 22.31 -7.08 -8.47
CA VAL A 152 21.81 -6.32 -9.63
C VAL A 152 22.49 -4.96 -9.61
N ALA A 153 23.22 -4.62 -10.68
CA ALA A 153 24.13 -3.49 -10.70
C ALA A 153 25.08 -3.52 -9.47
N THR A 154 24.91 -2.61 -8.52
CA THR A 154 25.68 -2.54 -7.27
C THR A 154 24.88 -2.98 -6.04
N THR A 155 23.60 -3.33 -6.21
CA THR A 155 22.70 -3.69 -5.11
C THR A 155 22.78 -5.20 -4.82
N PRO A 156 23.24 -5.61 -3.63
CA PRO A 156 23.31 -7.02 -3.26
C PRO A 156 21.91 -7.55 -2.97
N LEU A 157 21.53 -8.66 -3.60
CA LEU A 157 20.27 -9.34 -3.35
C LEU A 157 20.47 -10.32 -2.18
N ARG A 158 20.09 -9.89 -0.97
CA ARG A 158 20.20 -10.69 0.26
C ARG A 158 18.82 -10.99 0.81
N VAL A 159 18.56 -12.23 1.17
CA VAL A 159 17.24 -12.71 1.62
C VAL A 159 17.30 -13.38 2.98
N ASN A 160 16.14 -13.52 3.61
CA ASN A 160 16.02 -14.33 4.82
C ASN A 160 16.48 -15.80 4.59
N PRO A 161 17.26 -16.39 5.52
CA PRO A 161 17.74 -17.77 5.39
C PRO A 161 16.64 -18.81 5.15
N THR A 162 15.44 -18.63 5.72
CA THR A 162 14.33 -19.58 5.54
C THR A 162 13.85 -19.70 4.09
N LEU A 163 14.21 -18.75 3.22
CA LEU A 163 13.92 -18.80 1.78
C LEU A 163 14.90 -19.67 0.99
N VAL A 164 16.06 -19.97 1.57
CA VAL A 164 17.07 -20.87 0.97
C VAL A 164 17.15 -22.21 1.70
N ASP A 165 16.82 -22.23 3.00
CA ASP A 165 16.84 -23.43 3.85
C ASP A 165 15.49 -24.15 3.87
N THR A 166 14.87 -24.31 2.70
CA THR A 166 13.55 -24.94 2.54
C THR A 166 13.51 -25.77 1.27
N ASP A 167 12.62 -26.77 1.20
CA ASP A 167 12.49 -27.60 0.00
C ASP A 167 11.55 -26.97 -1.03
N VAL A 168 10.65 -26.09 -0.59
CA VAL A 168 9.77 -25.29 -1.45
C VAL A 168 9.46 -23.94 -0.80
N ALA A 169 9.44 -22.87 -1.60
CA ALA A 169 8.95 -21.57 -1.18
C ALA A 169 7.63 -21.25 -1.88
N VAL A 170 6.62 -20.83 -1.11
CA VAL A 170 5.30 -20.44 -1.62
C VAL A 170 5.01 -18.98 -1.26
N VAL A 171 4.84 -18.12 -2.25
CA VAL A 171 4.43 -16.72 -2.01
C VAL A 171 2.91 -16.63 -2.00
N VAL A 172 2.30 -16.08 -0.96
CA VAL A 172 0.84 -15.84 -0.91
C VAL A 172 0.59 -14.34 -0.77
N SER A 173 -0.08 -13.77 -1.76
CA SER A 173 -0.18 -12.31 -1.90
C SER A 173 -1.50 -11.85 -2.55
N ALA A 174 -1.65 -10.52 -2.67
CA ALA A 174 -2.69 -9.89 -3.45
C ALA A 174 -2.07 -8.92 -4.47
N ALA A 175 -2.69 -8.80 -5.66
CA ALA A 175 -2.20 -7.97 -6.74
C ALA A 175 -2.61 -6.50 -6.57
N GLU A 176 -1.93 -5.83 -5.64
CA GLU A 176 -2.20 -4.44 -5.32
C GLU A 176 -1.37 -3.48 -6.20
N THR A 177 -0.06 -3.71 -6.32
CA THR A 177 0.86 -2.89 -7.12
C THR A 177 2.10 -3.70 -7.51
N VAL A 178 2.91 -3.19 -8.45
CA VAL A 178 4.23 -3.77 -8.78
C VAL A 178 5.23 -3.76 -7.60
N LEU A 179 4.95 -3.01 -6.52
CA LEU A 179 5.76 -2.95 -5.29
C LEU A 179 5.09 -3.62 -4.09
N HIS A 180 3.92 -4.25 -4.25
CA HIS A 180 3.17 -4.90 -3.17
C HIS A 180 2.46 -6.14 -3.73
N GLY A 181 2.90 -7.32 -3.29
CA GLY A 181 2.44 -8.61 -3.75
C GLY A 181 3.37 -9.29 -4.78
N GLY A 182 3.11 -10.57 -5.06
CA GLY A 182 3.85 -11.34 -6.04
C GLY A 182 5.35 -11.37 -5.74
N PRO A 183 6.23 -11.06 -6.71
CA PRO A 183 7.67 -11.08 -6.46
C PRO A 183 8.10 -9.98 -5.48
N ALA A 184 7.33 -8.89 -5.33
CA ALA A 184 7.64 -7.83 -4.36
C ALA A 184 7.52 -8.33 -2.90
N THR A 185 6.73 -9.38 -2.64
CA THR A 185 6.69 -10.07 -1.33
C THR A 185 8.05 -10.69 -0.98
N LEU A 186 8.80 -11.18 -1.97
CA LEU A 186 10.19 -11.67 -1.75
C LEU A 186 11.14 -10.50 -1.50
N LEU A 187 10.93 -9.38 -2.20
CA LEU A 187 11.70 -8.14 -1.99
C LEU A 187 11.47 -7.59 -0.58
N ALA A 188 10.26 -7.68 -0.02
CA ALA A 188 9.97 -7.33 1.37
C ALA A 188 10.62 -8.27 2.40
N ALA A 189 11.14 -9.43 1.96
CA ALA A 189 11.94 -10.37 2.74
C ALA A 189 13.45 -10.24 2.47
N SER A 190 13.89 -9.11 1.92
CA SER A 190 15.29 -8.82 1.58
C SER A 190 15.92 -7.71 2.43
N GLY A 191 17.24 -7.55 2.32
CA GLY A 191 17.99 -6.52 3.04
C GLY A 191 17.62 -5.07 2.68
N PRO A 192 17.99 -4.09 3.53
CA PRO A 192 17.59 -2.70 3.43
C PRO A 192 18.01 -2.04 2.12
N GLU A 193 19.15 -2.42 1.52
CA GLU A 193 19.66 -1.83 0.29
C GLU A 193 18.79 -2.19 -0.91
N THR A 194 18.35 -3.44 -1.00
CA THR A 194 17.44 -3.88 -2.08
C THR A 194 16.10 -3.18 -1.94
N GLN A 195 15.57 -3.10 -0.71
CA GLN A 195 14.30 -2.41 -0.46
C GLN A 195 14.38 -0.91 -0.74
N ARG A 196 15.50 -0.26 -0.38
CA ARG A 196 15.69 1.16 -0.60
C ARG A 196 15.87 1.53 -2.07
N ALA A 197 16.46 0.63 -2.86
CA ALA A 197 16.63 0.78 -4.31
C ALA A 197 15.32 0.53 -5.11
N ALA A 198 14.31 -0.06 -4.47
CA ALA A 198 13.03 -0.36 -5.12
C ALA A 198 12.20 0.92 -5.33
N GLY A 199 11.92 1.24 -6.59
CA GLY A 199 11.10 2.38 -7.00
C GLY A 199 10.21 2.06 -8.19
N ALA A 200 9.28 2.97 -8.50
CA ALA A 200 8.47 2.88 -9.71
C ALA A 200 7.88 4.25 -10.06
N ASP A 201 7.84 4.63 -11.34
CA ASP A 201 7.11 5.84 -11.73
C ASP A 201 5.59 5.63 -11.67
N SER A 202 5.10 4.52 -12.25
CA SER A 202 3.76 3.97 -12.01
C SER A 202 3.82 2.75 -11.09
N LEU A 203 2.85 2.62 -10.19
CA LEU A 203 2.65 1.43 -9.37
C LEU A 203 1.92 0.29 -10.10
N LEU A 204 1.49 0.51 -11.35
CA LEU A 204 0.69 -0.42 -12.14
C LEU A 204 1.39 -0.89 -13.42
N GLU A 205 2.58 -0.34 -13.72
CA GLU A 205 3.35 -0.67 -14.91
C GLU A 205 4.70 -1.26 -14.53
N THR A 206 5.04 -2.39 -15.14
CA THR A 206 6.29 -3.11 -14.87
C THR A 206 7.47 -2.46 -15.59
N GLY A 207 7.27 -1.89 -16.79
CA GLY A 207 8.34 -1.39 -17.65
C GLY A 207 9.11 -0.17 -17.13
N SER A 208 8.58 0.55 -16.13
CA SER A 208 9.23 1.69 -15.49
C SER A 208 9.40 1.49 -13.98
N SER A 209 9.58 0.25 -13.54
CA SER A 209 9.70 -0.10 -12.12
C SER A 209 11.01 -0.82 -11.82
N SER A 210 11.98 -0.07 -11.27
CA SER A 210 13.20 -0.68 -10.74
C SER A 210 12.93 -1.68 -9.62
N GLY A 211 11.85 -1.46 -8.84
CA GLY A 211 11.42 -2.41 -7.81
C GLY A 211 10.89 -3.71 -8.40
N TRP A 212 10.14 -3.67 -9.51
CA TRP A 212 9.72 -4.87 -10.23
C TRP A 212 10.94 -5.63 -10.79
N ASP A 213 11.88 -4.93 -11.42
CA ASP A 213 13.10 -5.53 -11.96
C ASP A 213 13.93 -6.23 -10.87
N LEU A 214 14.13 -5.55 -9.73
CA LEU A 214 14.80 -6.13 -8.56
C LEU A 214 14.06 -7.36 -8.02
N ALA A 215 12.73 -7.29 -7.93
CA ALA A 215 11.90 -8.38 -7.44
C ALA A 215 11.95 -9.61 -8.36
N VAL A 216 11.89 -9.42 -9.69
CA VAL A 216 12.03 -10.50 -10.68
C VAL A 216 13.44 -11.06 -10.71
N ALA A 217 14.47 -10.23 -10.57
CA ALA A 217 15.85 -10.68 -10.46
C ALA A 217 16.06 -11.53 -9.20
N LEU A 218 15.47 -11.13 -8.08
CA LEU A 218 15.49 -11.87 -6.82
C LEU A 218 14.75 -13.20 -6.94
N GLU A 219 13.56 -13.20 -7.52
CA GLU A 219 12.78 -14.40 -7.83
C GLU A 219 13.61 -15.39 -8.67
N GLY A 220 14.25 -14.91 -9.75
CA GLY A 220 15.08 -15.75 -10.61
C GLY A 220 16.36 -16.25 -9.93
N ALA A 221 16.91 -15.50 -8.97
CA ALA A 221 18.05 -15.93 -8.17
C ALA A 221 17.66 -17.03 -7.17
N LEU A 222 16.49 -16.89 -6.53
CA LEU A 222 15.93 -17.87 -5.61
C LEU A 222 15.52 -19.17 -6.32
N SER A 223 14.88 -19.07 -7.50
CA SER A 223 14.38 -20.24 -8.24
C SER A 223 15.49 -21.18 -8.72
N ARG A 224 16.75 -20.73 -8.74
CA ARG A 224 17.93 -21.58 -9.01
C ARG A 224 18.36 -22.43 -7.82
N ARG A 225 17.89 -22.09 -6.61
CA ARG A 225 18.25 -22.78 -5.36
C ARG A 225 17.10 -23.62 -4.81
N VAL A 226 15.89 -23.08 -4.86
CA VAL A 226 14.70 -23.68 -4.26
C VAL A 226 13.52 -23.59 -5.24
N PRO A 227 12.72 -24.66 -5.42
CA PRO A 227 11.42 -24.60 -6.08
C PRO A 227 10.55 -23.46 -5.55
N LEU A 228 10.03 -22.63 -6.44
CA LEU A 228 9.29 -21.41 -6.09
C LEU A 228 7.98 -21.33 -6.86
N ILE A 229 6.88 -21.15 -6.14
CA ILE A 229 5.55 -20.91 -6.69
C ILE A 229 4.88 -19.79 -5.89
N GLY A 230 3.97 -19.04 -6.51
CA GLY A 230 3.21 -17.99 -5.85
C GLY A 230 1.73 -18.08 -6.19
N ALA A 231 0.88 -17.74 -5.23
CA ALA A 231 -0.55 -17.48 -5.39
C ALA A 231 -0.81 -15.98 -5.20
N SER A 232 -1.51 -15.36 -6.15
CA SER A 232 -1.87 -13.95 -6.12
C SER A 232 -3.37 -13.76 -6.28
N LEU A 233 -3.98 -13.08 -5.32
CA LEU A 233 -5.40 -12.76 -5.33
C LEU A 233 -5.69 -11.48 -6.11
N VAL A 234 -6.85 -11.44 -6.78
CA VAL A 234 -7.44 -10.22 -7.33
C VAL A 234 -8.43 -9.68 -6.33
N LEU A 235 -8.03 -8.66 -5.56
CA LEU A 235 -8.91 -8.03 -4.57
C LEU A 235 -9.76 -6.93 -5.19
N HIS A 236 -11.02 -6.85 -4.78
CA HIS A 236 -11.86 -5.69 -5.03
C HIS A 236 -11.45 -4.50 -4.14
N HIS A 237 -12.09 -3.35 -4.37
CA HIS A 237 -11.97 -2.24 -3.45
C HIS A 237 -12.83 -2.42 -2.20
N PRO A 238 -12.34 -2.00 -1.02
CA PRO A 238 -13.09 -2.06 0.22
C PRO A 238 -14.34 -1.18 0.13
N ARG A 239 -15.48 -1.72 0.55
CA ARG A 239 -16.77 -0.98 0.62
C ARG A 239 -17.29 -0.97 2.04
N LEU A 240 -17.88 0.15 2.44
CA LEU A 240 -18.65 0.20 3.68
C LEU A 240 -19.88 -0.69 3.55
N SER A 241 -20.17 -1.47 4.59
CA SER A 241 -21.34 -2.34 4.65
C SER A 241 -22.35 -1.87 5.72
N GLY A 242 -23.47 -2.59 5.85
CA GLY A 242 -24.54 -2.25 6.77
C GLY A 242 -25.18 -0.88 6.48
N ALA A 243 -25.39 -0.07 7.52
CA ALA A 243 -26.08 1.21 7.42
C ALA A 243 -25.36 2.28 6.57
N LEU A 244 -24.06 2.09 6.30
CA LEU A 244 -23.23 2.97 5.48
C LEU A 244 -23.00 2.45 4.05
N ARG A 245 -23.70 1.37 3.67
CA ARG A 245 -23.64 0.83 2.31
C ARG A 245 -23.91 1.92 1.27
N GLY A 246 -23.07 1.97 0.24
CA GLY A 246 -23.14 2.94 -0.85
C GLY A 246 -22.28 4.18 -0.63
N PHE A 247 -21.94 4.57 0.60
CA PHE A 247 -21.07 5.74 0.84
C PHE A 247 -19.61 5.47 0.43
N PRO A 248 -18.87 6.42 -0.16
CA PRO A 248 -19.26 7.77 -0.60
C PRO A 248 -19.81 7.87 -2.04
N TYR A 249 -20.12 6.75 -2.68
CA TYR A 249 -20.36 6.66 -4.13
C TYR A 249 -21.82 6.85 -4.54
N ASP A 250 -22.75 6.48 -3.67
CA ASP A 250 -24.18 6.63 -3.86
C ASP A 250 -24.65 8.00 -3.30
N PRO A 251 -25.18 8.91 -4.14
CA PRO A 251 -25.68 10.21 -3.71
C PRO A 251 -26.73 10.12 -2.60
N GLU A 252 -27.60 9.10 -2.63
CA GLU A 252 -28.62 8.90 -1.60
C GLU A 252 -27.98 8.53 -0.26
N ALA A 253 -26.96 7.66 -0.27
CA ALA A 253 -26.20 7.34 0.93
C ALA A 253 -25.46 8.56 1.49
N VAL A 254 -24.87 9.39 0.63
CA VAL A 254 -24.20 10.65 1.02
C VAL A 254 -25.21 11.60 1.66
N GLU A 255 -26.38 11.76 1.06
CA GLU A 255 -27.43 12.63 1.58
C GLU A 255 -28.02 12.12 2.90
N ARG A 256 -28.23 10.80 3.02
CA ARG A 256 -28.65 10.13 4.26
C ARG A 256 -27.68 10.41 5.41
N ILE A 257 -26.38 10.32 5.15
CA ILE A 257 -25.34 10.62 6.14
C ILE A 257 -25.27 12.13 6.42
N ALA A 258 -25.43 12.97 5.39
CA ALA A 258 -25.41 14.42 5.54
C ALA A 258 -26.58 14.96 6.39
N ARG A 259 -27.76 14.34 6.26
CA ARG A 259 -29.02 14.65 6.99
C ARG A 259 -29.16 13.88 8.30
N SER A 260 -28.26 12.94 8.60
CA SER A 260 -28.35 12.11 9.82
C SER A 260 -28.27 12.96 11.09
N PRO A 261 -29.19 12.76 12.07
CA PRO A 261 -29.13 13.45 13.35
C PRO A 261 -27.89 13.06 14.18
N LEU A 262 -27.24 11.94 13.83
CA LEU A 262 -26.00 11.49 14.46
C LEU A 262 -24.77 12.27 13.98
N ARG A 263 -24.85 13.01 12.88
CA ARG A 263 -23.73 13.79 12.33
C ARG A 263 -23.20 14.86 13.30
N PRO A 264 -24.02 15.75 13.90
CA PRO A 264 -23.53 16.72 14.88
C PRO A 264 -22.97 16.03 16.13
N LEU A 265 -23.60 14.94 16.60
CA LEU A 265 -23.12 14.14 17.73
C LEU A 265 -21.74 13.54 17.44
N PHE A 266 -21.56 12.92 16.28
CA PHE A 266 -20.27 12.40 15.84
C PHE A 266 -19.23 13.54 15.67
N GLY A 267 -19.65 14.69 15.17
CA GLY A 267 -18.81 15.89 15.03
C GLY A 267 -18.27 16.40 16.37
N ALA A 268 -19.09 16.34 17.43
CA ALA A 268 -18.74 16.77 18.78
C ALA A 268 -17.80 15.78 19.52
N LEU A 269 -17.73 14.51 19.09
CA LEU A 269 -16.88 13.52 19.74
C LEU A 269 -15.39 13.92 19.72
N PRO A 270 -14.64 13.65 20.80
CA PRO A 270 -13.19 13.75 20.82
C PRO A 270 -12.55 12.95 19.68
N GLY A 271 -11.45 13.46 19.12
CA GLY A 271 -10.81 12.86 17.95
C GLY A 271 -10.38 11.39 18.14
N ARG A 272 -10.04 10.98 19.36
CA ARG A 272 -9.71 9.59 19.70
C ARG A 272 -10.92 8.66 19.58
N LEU A 273 -12.10 9.10 20.03
CA LEU A 273 -13.34 8.32 19.93
C LEU A 273 -13.83 8.25 18.48
N ARG A 274 -13.80 9.37 17.74
CA ARG A 274 -14.09 9.34 16.29
C ARG A 274 -13.21 8.34 15.55
N ALA A 275 -11.92 8.33 15.84
CA ALA A 275 -10.99 7.40 15.20
C ALA A 275 -11.27 5.93 15.58
N ARG A 276 -11.79 5.67 16.79
CA ARG A 276 -12.21 4.32 17.18
C ARG A 276 -13.47 3.90 16.40
N VAL A 277 -14.47 4.77 16.32
CA VAL A 277 -15.71 4.52 15.56
C VAL A 277 -15.42 4.29 14.08
N LEU A 278 -14.58 5.11 13.46
CA LEU A 278 -14.21 4.92 12.05
C LEU A 278 -13.49 3.60 11.78
N ARG A 279 -12.73 3.09 12.75
CA ARG A 279 -12.03 1.79 12.64
C ARG A 279 -12.96 0.60 12.91
N SER A 280 -14.07 0.81 13.61
CA SER A 280 -15.08 -0.24 13.82
C SER A 280 -16.12 -0.29 12.71
N LEU A 281 -16.04 0.58 11.70
CA LEU A 281 -16.96 0.53 10.58
C LEU A 281 -16.77 -0.79 9.83
N PRO A 282 -17.86 -1.53 9.56
CA PRO A 282 -17.75 -2.79 8.86
C PRO A 282 -17.38 -2.49 7.40
N LEU A 283 -16.21 -3.01 7.01
CA LEU A 283 -15.67 -2.91 5.67
C LEU A 283 -15.67 -4.30 5.06
N GLU A 284 -16.32 -4.42 3.91
CA GLU A 284 -16.34 -5.63 3.12
C GLU A 284 -15.22 -5.57 2.07
N LEU A 285 -14.43 -6.62 2.02
CA LEU A 285 -13.37 -6.81 1.04
C LEU A 285 -13.49 -8.22 0.49
N THR A 286 -13.66 -8.34 -0.82
CA THR A 286 -13.83 -9.62 -1.51
C THR A 286 -12.75 -9.79 -2.58
N ALA A 287 -12.59 -11.03 -3.06
CA ALA A 287 -11.68 -11.35 -4.16
C ALA A 287 -12.50 -11.87 -5.35
N SER A 288 -12.10 -11.53 -6.57
CA SER A 288 -12.75 -12.00 -7.81
C SER A 288 -12.04 -13.17 -8.47
N ALA A 289 -10.76 -13.38 -8.19
CA ALA A 289 -9.99 -14.51 -8.70
C ALA A 289 -8.73 -14.77 -7.85
N ALA A 290 -8.15 -15.96 -8.05
CA ALA A 290 -6.82 -16.32 -7.59
C ALA A 290 -6.05 -16.94 -8.75
N PHE A 291 -4.78 -16.55 -8.91
CA PHE A 291 -3.88 -17.10 -9.92
C PHE A 291 -2.64 -17.64 -9.25
N ALA A 292 -2.06 -18.72 -9.80
CA ALA A 292 -0.79 -19.23 -9.30
C ALA A 292 0.18 -19.58 -10.41
N GLY A 293 1.43 -19.84 -10.03
CA GLY A 293 2.55 -20.13 -10.91
C GLY A 293 3.80 -19.41 -10.42
N ARG A 294 4.73 -19.14 -11.31
CA ARG A 294 5.88 -18.27 -10.98
C ARG A 294 5.37 -16.93 -10.40
N PRO A 295 5.81 -16.46 -9.21
CA PRO A 295 5.23 -15.29 -8.53
C PRO A 295 5.05 -14.05 -9.41
N SER A 296 6.01 -13.73 -10.26
CA SER A 296 5.95 -12.61 -11.23
C SER A 296 4.85 -12.78 -12.28
N VAL A 297 4.68 -13.99 -12.82
CA VAL A 297 3.66 -14.31 -13.83
C VAL A 297 2.26 -14.27 -13.21
N ALA A 298 2.07 -14.97 -12.09
CA ALA A 298 0.78 -15.02 -11.40
C ALA A 298 0.33 -13.62 -10.94
N HIS A 299 1.26 -12.83 -10.41
CA HIS A 299 0.96 -11.47 -9.98
C HIS A 299 0.71 -10.51 -11.14
N ALA A 300 1.48 -10.59 -12.23
CA ALA A 300 1.25 -9.74 -13.40
C ALA A 300 -0.16 -9.97 -13.96
N GLU A 301 -0.58 -11.22 -14.15
CA GLU A 301 -1.94 -11.54 -14.61
C GLU A 301 -3.00 -11.04 -13.61
N ALA A 302 -2.83 -11.34 -12.33
CA ALA A 302 -3.74 -10.87 -11.28
C ALA A 302 -3.84 -9.33 -11.26
N LEU A 303 -2.72 -8.62 -11.45
CA LEU A 303 -2.67 -7.16 -11.46
C LEU A 303 -3.39 -6.58 -12.68
N LEU A 304 -3.25 -7.20 -13.86
CA LEU A 304 -4.02 -6.81 -15.06
C LEU A 304 -5.53 -6.89 -14.81
N ARG A 305 -6.01 -8.01 -14.28
CA ARG A 305 -7.44 -8.20 -13.93
C ARG A 305 -7.88 -7.25 -12.84
N ALA A 306 -7.02 -7.01 -11.85
CA ALA A 306 -7.30 -6.08 -10.78
C ALA A 306 -7.42 -4.64 -11.31
N ILE A 307 -6.57 -4.23 -12.26
CA ILE A 307 -6.66 -2.90 -12.89
C ILE A 307 -7.95 -2.78 -13.69
N GLU A 308 -8.28 -3.78 -14.51
CA GLU A 308 -9.51 -3.79 -15.30
C GLU A 308 -10.75 -3.64 -14.42
N ALA A 309 -10.83 -4.40 -13.32
CA ALA A 309 -11.98 -4.39 -12.41
C ALA A 309 -12.08 -3.12 -11.55
N ARG A 310 -10.97 -2.40 -11.33
CA ARG A 310 -10.85 -1.31 -10.35
C ARG A 310 -10.66 0.08 -10.96
N SER A 311 -10.33 0.15 -12.24
CA SER A 311 -9.94 1.40 -12.87
C SER A 311 -11.11 2.33 -13.17
N THR A 312 -10.80 3.63 -13.21
CA THR A 312 -11.65 4.64 -13.83
C THR A 312 -10.91 5.23 -15.03
N THR A 313 -11.59 5.31 -16.17
CA THR A 313 -11.03 5.90 -17.39
C THR A 313 -11.15 7.42 -17.33
N LEU A 314 -10.06 8.09 -17.68
CA LEU A 314 -9.96 9.53 -17.85
C LEU A 314 -9.69 9.79 -19.34
N GLU A 315 -10.60 10.49 -20.02
CA GLU A 315 -10.49 10.75 -21.46
C GLU A 315 -9.28 11.63 -21.82
N GLU A 316 -8.92 12.56 -20.94
CA GLU A 316 -7.82 13.50 -21.13
C GLU A 316 -7.21 13.86 -19.77
N PRO A 317 -5.91 14.18 -19.68
CA PRO A 317 -5.26 14.60 -18.43
C PRO A 317 -5.89 15.84 -17.77
N LEU A 318 -5.82 15.93 -16.44
CA LEU A 318 -6.38 17.04 -15.66
C LEU A 318 -5.36 18.17 -15.44
N ASP A 319 -5.87 19.39 -15.27
CA ASP A 319 -5.08 20.56 -14.87
C ASP A 319 -4.89 20.64 -13.35
N ALA A 320 -5.81 20.05 -12.59
CA ALA A 320 -5.68 19.90 -11.15
C ALA A 320 -6.44 18.69 -10.62
N ILE A 321 -6.00 18.16 -9.48
CA ILE A 321 -6.67 17.07 -8.77
C ILE A 321 -6.73 17.30 -7.27
N CYS A 322 -7.88 17.02 -6.66
CA CYS A 322 -8.10 17.10 -5.23
C CYS A 322 -8.24 15.70 -4.63
N ILE A 323 -7.40 15.38 -3.63
CA ILE A 323 -7.25 14.05 -3.06
C ILE A 323 -7.48 14.09 -1.55
N GLY A 324 -8.41 13.25 -1.07
CA GLY A 324 -8.64 13.03 0.36
C GLY A 324 -7.54 12.16 0.97
N VAL A 325 -6.98 12.60 2.11
CA VAL A 325 -5.97 11.83 2.87
C VAL A 325 -6.61 11.31 4.17
N PRO A 326 -6.73 9.98 4.33
CA PRO A 326 -7.35 9.38 5.51
C PRO A 326 -6.47 9.49 6.75
N ARG A 327 -7.05 9.24 7.93
CA ARG A 327 -6.28 9.11 9.19
C ARG A 327 -5.66 7.73 9.39
N ALA A 328 -5.25 7.08 8.31
CA ALA A 328 -4.68 5.74 8.35
C ALA A 328 -3.47 5.68 7.41
N THR A 329 -2.32 5.27 7.93
CA THR A 329 -1.10 5.00 7.17
C THR A 329 -1.22 3.70 6.37
N PRO A 330 -0.40 3.50 5.31
CA PRO A 330 -0.29 2.21 4.63
C PRO A 330 0.27 1.11 5.54
N TYR A 331 1.10 1.51 6.51
CA TYR A 331 1.79 0.60 7.42
C TYR A 331 0.92 0.17 8.61
N LEU A 332 1.26 -1.00 9.16
CA LEU A 332 0.64 -1.58 10.34
C LEU A 332 1.52 -1.35 11.59
N PRO A 333 0.92 -1.01 12.76
CA PRO A 333 -0.51 -0.71 12.96
C PRO A 333 -0.95 0.58 12.23
N ARG A 334 -2.21 0.63 11.80
CA ARG A 334 -2.76 1.81 11.10
C ARG A 334 -2.79 3.00 12.05
N GLU A 335 -1.93 3.98 11.79
CA GLU A 335 -1.77 5.17 12.61
C GLU A 335 -2.19 6.44 11.86
N ARG A 336 -2.16 7.57 12.56
CA ARG A 336 -2.34 8.87 11.91
C ARG A 336 -1.09 9.18 11.05
N PRO A 337 -1.25 9.62 9.80
CA PRO A 337 -0.10 10.03 8.99
C PRO A 337 0.49 11.35 9.53
N ASN A 338 1.82 11.39 9.62
CA ASN A 338 2.59 12.63 9.71
C ASN A 338 2.60 13.35 8.33
N PRO A 339 3.19 14.55 8.20
CA PRO A 339 3.14 15.28 6.93
C PRO A 339 3.80 14.57 5.74
N VAL A 340 4.92 13.85 5.94
CA VAL A 340 5.56 13.04 4.88
C VAL A 340 4.65 11.89 4.47
N LEU A 341 4.07 11.15 5.43
CA LEU A 341 3.12 10.08 5.14
C LEU A 341 1.85 10.57 4.45
N ALA A 342 1.39 11.79 4.77
CA ALA A 342 0.26 12.41 4.08
C ALA A 342 0.60 12.77 2.63
N ALA A 343 1.83 13.23 2.37
CA ALA A 343 2.35 13.45 1.04
C ALA A 343 2.48 12.12 0.28
N TYR A 344 3.05 11.08 0.91
CA TYR A 344 3.14 9.73 0.35
C TYR A 344 1.78 9.19 -0.06
N LEU A 345 0.76 9.26 0.79
CA LEU A 345 -0.58 8.74 0.45
C LEU A 345 -1.18 9.42 -0.78
N GLY A 346 -1.01 10.74 -0.92
CA GLY A 346 -1.55 11.49 -2.06
C GLY A 346 -0.69 11.39 -3.33
N LEU A 347 0.62 11.60 -3.20
CA LEU A 347 1.56 11.73 -4.31
C LEU A 347 2.28 10.41 -4.62
N GLY A 348 2.71 9.70 -3.57
CA GLY A 348 3.48 8.46 -3.67
C GLY A 348 2.65 7.18 -3.83
N LEU A 349 1.34 7.25 -3.56
CA LEU A 349 0.39 6.14 -3.74
C LEU A 349 -0.71 6.55 -4.73
N ALA A 350 -1.60 7.49 -4.37
CA ALA A 350 -2.77 7.78 -5.19
C ALA A 350 -2.41 8.27 -6.61
N LEU A 351 -1.48 9.22 -6.75
CA LEU A 351 -1.01 9.70 -8.06
C LEU A 351 -0.01 8.78 -8.76
N ARG A 352 0.38 7.66 -8.15
CA ARG A 352 1.17 6.62 -8.81
C ARG A 352 0.33 5.42 -9.25
N LEU A 353 -0.95 5.36 -8.87
CA LEU A 353 -1.91 4.37 -9.37
C LEU A 353 -2.49 4.82 -10.71
N TRP A 354 -1.65 4.87 -11.74
CA TRP A 354 -2.08 5.19 -13.10
C TRP A 354 -1.56 4.17 -14.11
N ARG A 355 -2.24 4.06 -15.24
CA ARG A 355 -1.82 3.22 -16.36
C ARG A 355 -1.98 3.99 -17.67
N ASP A 356 -1.17 3.64 -18.65
CA ASP A 356 -1.12 4.16 -20.01
C ASP A 356 -0.50 5.57 -20.07
N ALA A 357 -0.96 6.51 -19.24
CA ALA A 357 -0.30 7.80 -19.04
C ALA A 357 -0.57 8.40 -17.64
N PHE A 358 0.25 9.39 -17.25
CA PHE A 358 0.06 10.12 -16.00
C PHE A 358 -1.22 10.99 -16.06
N PRO A 359 -2.06 11.02 -15.01
CA PRO A 359 -3.40 11.59 -15.07
C PRO A 359 -3.47 13.12 -15.12
N LEU A 360 -2.32 13.81 -15.04
CA LEU A 360 -2.24 15.27 -15.00
C LEU A 360 -1.34 15.80 -16.12
N VAL A 361 -1.63 16.99 -16.61
CA VAL A 361 -0.70 17.72 -17.49
C VAL A 361 0.55 18.18 -16.74
N ASP A 362 1.65 18.39 -17.46
CA ASP A 362 2.85 18.97 -16.87
C ASP A 362 2.56 20.39 -16.33
N GLY A 363 3.05 20.69 -15.13
CA GLY A 363 2.78 21.95 -14.43
C GLY A 363 1.43 21.99 -13.68
N ALA A 364 0.64 20.90 -13.71
CA ALA A 364 -0.64 20.80 -13.00
C ALA A 364 -0.52 20.98 -11.48
N SER A 365 -1.67 21.20 -10.84
CA SER A 365 -1.75 21.39 -9.38
C SER A 365 -2.36 20.18 -8.66
N ALA A 366 -1.70 19.66 -7.63
CA ALA A 366 -2.28 18.67 -6.73
C ALA A 366 -2.76 19.33 -5.43
N ILE A 367 -3.96 18.98 -4.97
CA ILE A 367 -4.55 19.47 -3.72
C ILE A 367 -4.71 18.28 -2.77
N LEU A 368 -3.98 18.28 -1.65
CA LEU A 368 -4.10 17.27 -0.61
C LEU A 368 -4.97 17.79 0.54
N VAL A 369 -6.06 17.10 0.85
CA VAL A 369 -6.98 17.50 1.93
C VAL A 369 -6.51 16.91 3.27
N HIS A 370 -5.57 17.59 3.92
CA HIS A 370 -5.00 17.17 5.19
C HIS A 370 -4.56 18.37 6.06
N HIS A 371 -4.55 18.20 7.37
CA HIS A 371 -4.17 19.26 8.31
C HIS A 371 -2.65 19.43 8.51
N PHE A 372 -1.82 18.50 8.04
CA PHE A 372 -0.35 18.58 8.09
C PHE A 372 0.24 18.86 9.49
N HIS A 373 -0.38 18.34 10.56
CA HIS A 373 0.22 18.45 11.89
C HIS A 373 1.51 17.65 11.98
N ARG A 374 2.62 18.27 12.42
CA ARG A 374 3.88 17.60 12.80
C ARG A 374 3.73 16.78 14.08
N HIS A 375 2.88 15.78 14.02
CA HIS A 375 2.69 14.78 15.05
C HIS A 375 3.18 13.44 14.53
N PHE A 376 4.17 12.88 15.20
CA PHE A 376 4.77 11.60 14.90
C PHE A 376 4.33 10.61 15.96
N SER A 377 3.54 9.60 15.58
CA SER A 377 3.10 8.56 16.51
C SER A 377 4.32 7.92 17.19
N HIS A 378 4.32 7.87 18.52
CA HIS A 378 5.40 7.29 19.28
C HIS A 378 5.09 5.84 19.66
N PRO A 379 6.02 4.88 19.52
CA PRO A 379 7.37 5.03 18.93
C PRO A 379 7.43 4.82 17.40
N THR A 380 6.35 4.39 16.76
CA THR A 380 6.33 3.87 15.38
C THR A 380 6.88 4.82 14.30
N GLN A 381 6.69 6.13 14.44
CA GLN A 381 7.03 7.12 13.40
C GLN A 381 8.19 8.05 13.81
N GLN A 382 8.97 7.73 14.86
CA GLN A 382 10.11 8.57 15.26
C GLN A 382 11.14 8.81 14.15
N PRO A 383 11.46 7.83 13.26
CA PRO A 383 12.39 8.04 12.16
C PRO A 383 12.01 9.12 11.16
N TYR A 384 10.76 9.60 11.13
CA TYR A 384 10.35 10.70 10.25
C TYR A 384 10.72 12.08 10.80
N ARG A 385 11.08 12.19 12.09
CA ARG A 385 11.38 13.48 12.72
C ARG A 385 12.59 14.20 12.13
N PRO A 386 13.71 13.53 11.81
CA PRO A 386 14.89 14.17 11.21
C PRO A 386 14.58 14.90 9.89
N LEU A 387 13.58 14.46 9.11
CA LEU A 387 13.16 15.14 7.87
C LEU A 387 12.62 16.56 8.11
N PHE A 388 12.27 16.90 9.36
CA PHE A 388 11.81 18.23 9.77
C PHE A 388 12.85 19.01 10.56
N HIS A 389 14.12 18.60 10.53
CA HIS A 389 15.20 19.37 11.13
C HIS A 389 15.38 20.71 10.38
N PRO A 390 15.53 21.86 11.06
CA PRO A 390 15.61 23.17 10.38
C PRO A 390 16.77 23.31 9.39
N SER A 391 17.85 22.57 9.59
CA SER A 391 19.02 22.59 8.71
C SER A 391 18.89 21.69 7.48
N LEU A 392 17.83 20.89 7.38
CA LEU A 392 17.63 19.96 6.27
C LEU A 392 16.65 20.56 5.26
N ALA A 393 17.19 20.96 4.11
CA ALA A 393 16.39 21.35 2.96
C ALA A 393 16.03 20.11 2.13
N LEU A 394 14.75 19.71 2.14
CA LEU A 394 14.28 18.57 1.35
C LEU A 394 14.28 18.83 -0.16
N SER A 395 14.45 20.10 -0.56
CA SER A 395 14.68 20.50 -1.96
C SER A 395 16.14 20.33 -2.41
N ASP A 396 17.07 20.07 -1.49
CA ASP A 396 18.49 19.82 -1.78
C ASP A 396 18.78 18.30 -1.72
N PRO A 397 18.96 17.64 -2.88
CA PRO A 397 19.17 16.19 -2.93
C PRO A 397 20.42 15.73 -2.18
N GLU A 398 21.47 16.54 -2.12
CA GLU A 398 22.73 16.14 -1.47
C GLU A 398 22.59 16.17 0.06
N GLN A 399 21.83 17.13 0.60
CA GLN A 399 21.49 17.13 2.02
C GLN A 399 20.59 15.94 2.39
N VAL A 400 19.61 15.61 1.55
CA VAL A 400 18.74 14.44 1.77
C VAL A 400 19.56 13.15 1.76
N LYS A 401 20.45 12.95 0.77
CA LYS A 401 21.35 11.79 0.72
C LYS A 401 22.32 11.73 1.90
N ALA A 402 22.81 12.86 2.37
CA ALA A 402 23.67 12.90 3.56
C ALA A 402 22.90 12.50 4.83
N ALA A 403 21.68 13.03 5.01
CA ALA A 403 20.80 12.66 6.11
C ALA A 403 20.41 11.17 6.07
N GLU A 404 20.13 10.64 4.87
CA GLU A 404 19.84 9.23 4.68
C GLU A 404 21.02 8.33 5.05
N ARG A 405 22.22 8.65 4.57
CA ARG A 405 23.45 7.91 4.95
C ARG A 405 23.68 7.92 6.45
N SER A 406 23.43 9.06 7.12
CA SER A 406 23.52 9.15 8.57
C SER A 406 22.46 8.29 9.27
N ALA A 407 21.25 8.22 8.74
CA ALA A 407 20.16 7.42 9.30
C ALA A 407 20.40 5.91 9.11
N ALA A 408 21.03 5.51 8.00
CA ALA A 408 21.36 4.12 7.70
C ALA A 408 22.32 3.50 8.72
N VAL A 409 23.22 4.31 9.29
CA VAL A 409 24.25 3.85 10.24
C VAL A 409 23.92 4.18 11.70
N ASP A 410 22.71 4.69 11.98
CA ASP A 410 22.25 4.94 13.35
C ASP A 410 21.91 3.61 14.03
N GLU A 411 22.87 3.06 14.77
CA GLU A 411 22.75 1.80 15.49
C GLU A 411 21.56 1.76 16.44
N GLN A 412 21.20 2.89 17.07
CA GLN A 412 20.09 2.95 18.00
C GLN A 412 18.75 2.89 17.26
N ALA A 413 18.62 3.59 16.13
CA ALA A 413 17.44 3.54 15.29
C ALA A 413 17.25 2.16 14.65
N VAL A 414 18.34 1.56 14.16
CA VAL A 414 18.36 0.19 13.62
C VAL A 414 17.96 -0.81 14.71
N ALA A 415 18.56 -0.75 15.90
CA ALA A 415 18.19 -1.64 17.01
C ALA A 415 16.70 -1.48 17.39
N ALA A 416 16.17 -0.26 17.41
CA ALA A 416 14.75 -0.02 17.68
C ALA A 416 13.81 -0.60 16.61
N TYR A 417 14.23 -0.59 15.33
CA TYR A 417 13.52 -1.27 14.26
C TYR A 417 13.56 -2.79 14.43
N ARG A 418 14.75 -3.34 14.69
CA ARG A 418 14.97 -4.78 14.91
C ARG A 418 14.17 -5.31 16.09
N GLU A 419 13.99 -4.52 17.15
CA GLU A 419 13.13 -4.86 18.30
C GLU A 419 11.62 -4.68 18.01
N GLY A 420 11.26 -4.25 16.80
CA GLY A 420 9.87 -4.00 16.41
C GLY A 420 9.24 -2.82 17.17
N ARG A 421 10.03 -1.86 17.65
CA ARG A 421 9.52 -0.64 18.30
C ARG A 421 9.15 0.44 17.28
N THR A 422 9.90 0.56 16.19
CA THR A 422 9.70 1.60 15.18
C THR A 422 9.92 1.09 13.76
N CYS A 423 9.65 1.90 12.74
CA CYS A 423 9.99 1.55 11.35
C CYS A 423 11.49 1.68 11.09
N HIS A 424 11.97 1.13 9.98
CA HIS A 424 13.37 1.28 9.61
C HIS A 424 13.75 2.77 9.44
N PRO A 425 14.97 3.20 9.81
CA PRO A 425 15.42 4.58 9.60
C PRO A 425 15.44 5.03 8.13
N LEU A 426 15.49 4.08 7.19
CA LEU A 426 15.43 4.36 5.75
C LEU A 426 14.01 4.53 5.19
N LEU A 427 12.97 4.03 5.89
CA LEU A 427 11.59 4.11 5.39
C LEU A 427 11.13 5.55 5.08
N PRO A 428 11.41 6.57 5.92
CA PRO A 428 11.02 7.95 5.64
C PRO A 428 11.60 8.50 4.33
N PHE A 429 12.82 8.09 3.98
CA PHE A 429 13.49 8.51 2.74
C PHE A 429 12.89 7.79 1.53
N ALA A 430 12.59 6.48 1.66
CA ALA A 430 11.87 5.74 0.64
C ALA A 430 10.45 6.32 0.38
N ASP A 431 9.73 6.70 1.42
CA ASP A 431 8.41 7.34 1.32
C ASP A 431 8.46 8.72 0.68
N TRP A 432 9.50 9.50 0.97
CA TRP A 432 9.72 10.81 0.35
C TRP A 432 10.07 10.67 -1.12
N ASP A 433 11.01 9.78 -1.46
CA ASP A 433 11.41 9.49 -2.84
C ASP A 433 10.25 8.94 -3.67
N ALA A 434 9.36 8.17 -3.07
CA ALA A 434 8.14 7.70 -3.72
C ALA A 434 7.24 8.85 -4.21
N CYS A 435 7.35 10.06 -3.66
CA CYS A 435 6.62 11.24 -4.14
C CYS A 435 7.27 11.88 -5.38
N ALA A 436 8.55 11.60 -5.65
CA ALA A 436 9.32 12.26 -6.71
C ALA A 436 8.71 12.14 -8.11
N PRO A 437 8.16 10.98 -8.55
CA PRO A 437 7.54 10.86 -9.88
C PRO A 437 6.42 11.87 -10.12
N ALA A 438 5.58 12.12 -9.11
CA ALA A 438 4.53 13.12 -9.17
C ALA A 438 5.09 14.54 -9.05
N LEU A 439 6.00 14.77 -8.10
CA LEU A 439 6.58 16.11 -7.85
C LEU A 439 7.36 16.67 -9.04
N ARG A 440 8.03 15.83 -9.84
CA ARG A 440 8.73 16.27 -11.05
C ARG A 440 7.79 16.83 -12.14
N ARG A 441 6.52 16.40 -12.15
CA ARG A 441 5.52 16.81 -13.16
C ARG A 441 4.59 17.91 -12.66
N LEU A 442 4.38 17.99 -11.35
CA LEU A 442 3.49 18.98 -10.74
C LEU A 442 4.15 20.36 -10.66
N GLY A 443 3.38 21.40 -11.01
CA GLY A 443 3.82 22.79 -10.84
C GLY A 443 3.55 23.33 -9.44
N ALA A 444 2.61 22.74 -8.69
CA ALA A 444 2.35 23.07 -7.30
C ALA A 444 1.62 21.94 -6.56
N VAL A 445 1.91 21.81 -5.27
CA VAL A 445 1.15 20.98 -4.32
C VAL A 445 0.56 21.88 -3.24
N MET A 446 -0.76 21.86 -3.10
CA MET A 446 -1.49 22.66 -2.13
C MET A 446 -2.03 21.79 -1.00
N ILE A 447 -1.89 22.24 0.24
CA ILE A 447 -2.42 21.54 1.42
C ILE A 447 -3.70 22.23 1.88
N ALA A 448 -4.85 21.62 1.58
CA ALA A 448 -6.16 22.13 1.92
C ALA A 448 -6.50 21.88 3.40
N GLY A 449 -6.62 22.97 4.16
CA GLY A 449 -6.90 22.92 5.60
C GLY A 449 -5.63 22.79 6.45
N CYS A 450 -4.48 23.24 5.93
CA CYS A 450 -3.19 23.16 6.62
C CYS A 450 -3.21 23.88 7.97
N ARG A 451 -2.68 23.24 9.01
CA ARG A 451 -2.53 23.81 10.36
C ARG A 451 -1.08 24.11 10.74
N ASP A 452 -0.12 23.60 9.96
CA ASP A 452 1.31 23.81 10.16
C ASP A 452 1.94 24.25 8.84
N SER A 453 1.95 25.56 8.59
CA SER A 453 2.46 26.15 7.35
C SER A 453 3.97 25.96 7.20
N VAL A 454 4.71 25.87 8.30
CA VAL A 454 6.17 25.62 8.29
C VAL A 454 6.44 24.23 7.75
N ALA A 455 5.72 23.22 8.25
CA ALA A 455 5.87 21.84 7.77
C ALA A 455 5.52 21.69 6.28
N ALA A 456 4.44 22.35 5.83
CA ALA A 456 4.07 22.34 4.42
C ALA A 456 5.15 22.99 3.54
N ARG A 457 5.67 24.16 3.94
CA ARG A 457 6.71 24.88 3.18
C ARG A 457 8.04 24.13 3.16
N GLN A 458 8.39 23.43 4.25
CA GLN A 458 9.61 22.60 4.30
C GLN A 458 9.56 21.45 3.29
N LEU A 459 8.37 20.92 2.99
CA LEU A 459 8.14 19.92 1.94
C LEU A 459 7.97 20.56 0.55
N GLY A 460 8.13 21.87 0.41
CA GLY A 460 7.92 22.60 -0.86
C GLY A 460 6.45 22.83 -1.23
N PHE A 461 5.51 22.69 -0.28
CA PHE A 461 4.08 22.78 -0.54
C PHE A 461 3.47 24.12 -0.11
N VAL A 462 2.34 24.45 -0.73
CA VAL A 462 1.59 25.68 -0.49
C VAL A 462 0.48 25.44 0.55
N PRO A 463 0.57 26.00 1.77
CA PRO A 463 -0.48 25.85 2.77
C PRO A 463 -1.71 26.71 2.40
N THR A 464 -2.90 26.13 2.50
CA THR A 464 -4.16 26.85 2.25
C THR A 464 -5.16 26.62 3.38
N HIS A 465 -6.06 27.58 3.61
CA HIS A 465 -7.03 27.51 4.71
C HIS A 465 -8.10 26.41 4.53
N GLY A 466 -8.35 25.96 3.31
CA GLY A 466 -9.37 24.95 3.02
C GLY A 466 -9.49 24.63 1.53
N ILE A 467 -10.40 23.72 1.20
CA ILE A 467 -10.58 23.19 -0.16
C ILE A 467 -10.96 24.28 -1.15
N GLY A 468 -11.90 25.17 -0.78
CA GLY A 468 -12.33 26.26 -1.66
C GLY A 468 -11.19 27.22 -2.03
N ALA A 469 -10.33 27.56 -1.06
CA ALA A 469 -9.16 28.41 -1.31
C ALA A 469 -8.13 27.70 -2.23
N ALA A 470 -7.87 26.41 -1.99
CA ALA A 470 -6.99 25.63 -2.85
C ALA A 470 -7.53 25.51 -4.29
N LEU A 471 -8.84 25.28 -4.45
CA LEU A 471 -9.48 25.23 -5.77
C LEU A 471 -9.41 26.59 -6.48
N ALA A 472 -9.64 27.69 -5.77
CA ALA A 472 -9.50 29.04 -6.33
C ALA A 472 -8.05 29.32 -6.77
N MET A 473 -7.05 28.92 -5.97
CA MET A 473 -5.64 29.03 -6.33
C MET A 473 -5.28 28.18 -7.54
N ALA A 474 -5.79 26.94 -7.63
CA ALA A 474 -5.57 26.08 -8.80
C ALA A 474 -6.14 26.72 -10.08
N ARG A 475 -7.31 27.38 -9.99
CA ARG A 475 -7.89 28.14 -11.10
C ARG A 475 -7.05 29.34 -11.51
N GLY A 476 -6.55 30.10 -10.54
CA GLY A 476 -5.70 31.27 -10.81
C GLY A 476 -4.34 30.94 -11.43
N ARG A 477 -3.94 29.67 -11.49
CA ARG A 477 -2.68 29.21 -12.10
C ARG A 477 -2.81 28.80 -13.56
N SER A 478 -4.03 28.68 -14.09
CA SER A 478 -4.27 28.28 -15.47
C SER A 478 -4.80 29.48 -16.26
N GLU A 479 -4.28 29.71 -17.46
CA GLU A 479 -4.76 30.76 -18.38
C GLU A 479 -6.16 30.44 -18.94
N ARG A 480 -6.50 29.15 -18.98
CA ARG A 480 -7.80 28.63 -19.38
C ARG A 480 -8.56 28.10 -18.15
N ARG A 481 -9.85 27.83 -18.31
CA ARG A 481 -10.63 27.14 -17.27
C ARG A 481 -10.03 25.74 -17.04
N PRO A 482 -9.50 25.41 -15.85
CA PRO A 482 -8.83 24.13 -15.63
C PRO A 482 -9.83 22.99 -15.49
N ARG A 483 -9.48 21.81 -16.01
CA ARG A 483 -10.17 20.55 -15.77
C ARG A 483 -9.75 20.03 -14.39
N ILE A 484 -10.67 20.04 -13.44
CA ILE A 484 -10.40 19.67 -12.04
C ILE A 484 -11.03 18.30 -11.74
N GLY A 485 -10.20 17.33 -11.36
CA GLY A 485 -10.65 16.06 -10.82
C GLY A 485 -10.76 16.07 -9.30
N ILE A 486 -11.79 15.45 -8.75
CA ILE A 486 -11.98 15.22 -7.32
C ILE A 486 -11.97 13.71 -7.09
N LEU A 487 -10.90 13.20 -6.47
CA LEU A 487 -10.74 11.77 -6.19
C LEU A 487 -11.55 11.41 -4.94
N LEU A 488 -12.57 10.55 -5.10
CA LEU A 488 -13.31 9.97 -3.98
C LEU A 488 -12.46 8.91 -3.27
N SER A 489 -11.56 9.38 -2.41
CA SER A 489 -10.62 8.54 -1.66
C SER A 489 -10.75 8.71 -0.14
N PRO A 490 -10.38 7.66 0.62
CA PRO A 490 -10.12 6.28 0.18
C PRO A 490 -11.40 5.49 -0.19
N PRO A 491 -11.30 4.35 -0.91
CA PRO A 491 -10.08 3.73 -1.42
C PRO A 491 -9.35 4.51 -2.51
N TYR A 492 -8.05 4.24 -2.65
CA TYR A 492 -7.26 4.67 -3.81
C TYR A 492 -7.37 3.59 -4.89
N PHE A 493 -7.55 4.02 -6.14
CA PHE A 493 -7.86 3.14 -7.26
C PHE A 493 -7.14 3.58 -8.53
N PRO A 494 -6.91 2.67 -9.49
CA PRO A 494 -6.26 2.98 -10.76
C PRO A 494 -6.99 4.04 -11.59
N LEU A 495 -6.22 4.99 -12.15
CA LEU A 495 -6.68 5.87 -13.21
C LEU A 495 -6.08 5.42 -14.55
N LYS A 496 -6.92 5.11 -15.54
CA LYS A 496 -6.48 4.82 -16.91
C LYS A 496 -6.67 6.08 -17.75
N VAL A 497 -5.60 6.59 -18.34
CA VAL A 497 -5.72 7.75 -19.23
C VAL A 497 -5.86 7.23 -20.65
N ALA A 498 -6.94 7.60 -21.33
CA ALA A 498 -7.12 7.25 -22.74
C ALA A 498 -6.00 7.92 -23.56
N THR A 499 -5.30 7.10 -24.35
CA THR A 499 -4.22 7.52 -25.24
C THR A 499 -4.68 7.63 -26.69
#